data_AF-A0A285NFG3-F1
#
_entry.id   AF-A0A285NFG3-F1
#
_cell.length_a   1.000
_cell.length_b   1.000
_cell.length_c   1.000
_cell.angle_alpha   90.00
_cell.angle_beta   90.00
_cell.angle_gamma   90.00
#
_symmetry.space_group_name_H-M   'P 1'
#
loop_
_entity.id
_entity.type
_entity.pdbx_description
1 polymer ?
#
loop_
_entity_poly.entity_id
_entity_poly.type
_entity_poly.pdbx_seq_one_letter_code
_entity_poly.pdbx_strand_id
1 'polypeptide(L)'
;MRHETILKRLIEIRSSKSGKEAKEKLDKLIKGLQIYLEDKQKDKVDIRHLMGWYLNLWNNEPPEKLMSVKYQAIIGKHLKELVKIYQQNNESIEQLKKDYENFKSTQRKGAKGITQFRALLPALKKAQNKPQKKWTSPENERGIDYYLNAVQQEEDLSIPNASDDEDVPNF
;
A
#
# COMPACT_ATOMS: atom_id res chain seq x y z
N MET A 1 -8.62 15.36 7.24
CA MET A 1 -8.30 16.76 7.62
C MET A 1 -9.12 17.12 8.85
N ARG A 2 -8.51 17.75 9.87
CA ARG A 2 -9.23 18.15 11.09
C ARG A 2 -10.02 19.44 10.86
N HIS A 3 -11.17 19.58 11.50
CA HIS A 3 -12.05 20.75 11.32
C HIS A 3 -11.37 22.07 11.74
N GLU A 4 -10.49 22.04 12.75
CA GLU A 4 -9.68 23.17 13.19
C GLU A 4 -8.77 23.72 12.09
N THR A 5 -8.18 22.84 11.28
CA THR A 5 -7.29 23.22 10.18
C THR A 5 -8.07 23.87 9.04
N ILE A 6 -9.28 23.39 8.76
CA ILE A 6 -10.17 23.97 7.75
C ILE A 6 -10.60 25.37 8.19
N LEU A 7 -11.00 25.53 9.45
CA LEU A 7 -11.43 26.80 10.01
C LEU A 7 -10.30 27.85 9.96
N LYS A 8 -9.07 27.48 10.34
CA LYS A 8 -7.90 28.38 10.23
C LYS A 8 -7.68 28.87 8.80
N ARG A 9 -7.73 27.96 7.81
CA ARG A 9 -7.55 28.35 6.40
C ARG A 9 -8.68 29.24 5.87
N LEU A 10 -9.92 29.02 6.31
CA LEU A 10 -11.04 29.90 5.95
C LEU A 10 -10.90 31.30 6.55
N ILE A 11 -10.40 31.41 7.79
CA ILE A 11 -10.10 32.70 8.43
C ILE A 11 -9.01 33.44 7.66
N GLU A 12 -7.94 32.75 7.24
CA GLU A 12 -6.88 33.34 6.40
C GLU A 12 -7.40 33.83 5.04
N ILE A 13 -8.28 33.05 4.39
CA ILE A 13 -8.93 33.45 3.13
C ILE A 13 -9.78 34.70 3.34
N ARG A 14 -10.61 34.73 4.39
CA ARG A 14 -11.44 35.90 4.74
C ARG A 14 -10.60 37.15 5.01
N SER A 15 -9.41 36.98 5.58
CA SER A 15 -8.51 38.09 5.95
C SER A 15 -7.65 38.59 4.78
N SER A 16 -7.78 38.00 3.59
CA SER A 16 -6.95 38.34 2.44
C SER A 16 -7.36 39.70 1.86
N LYS A 17 -6.37 40.53 1.52
CA LYS A 17 -6.58 41.92 1.05
C LYS A 17 -6.97 42.02 -0.42
N SER A 18 -6.81 40.94 -1.17
CA SER A 18 -7.11 40.86 -2.60
C SER A 18 -8.10 39.73 -2.89
N GLY A 19 -9.17 40.05 -3.63
CA GLY A 19 -10.17 39.06 -4.05
C GLY A 19 -9.58 37.95 -4.94
N LYS A 20 -8.54 38.27 -5.71
CA LYS A 20 -7.85 37.30 -6.57
C LYS A 20 -7.06 36.29 -5.73
N GLU A 21 -6.37 36.76 -4.70
CA GLU A 21 -5.62 35.93 -3.76
C GLU A 21 -6.55 35.07 -2.88
N ALA A 22 -7.66 35.64 -2.43
CA ALA A 22 -8.69 34.93 -1.68
C ALA A 22 -9.26 33.76 -2.51
N LYS A 23 -9.58 34.02 -3.78
CA LYS A 23 -10.08 32.99 -4.71
C LYS A 23 -9.07 31.87 -4.92
N GLU A 24 -7.80 32.20 -5.13
CA GLU A 24 -6.76 31.20 -5.37
C GLU A 24 -6.50 30.30 -4.14
N LYS A 25 -6.51 30.89 -2.93
CA LYS A 25 -6.43 30.13 -1.67
C LYS A 25 -7.67 29.25 -1.46
N LEU A 26 -8.86 29.74 -1.80
CA LEU A 26 -10.10 28.99 -1.72
C LEU A 26 -10.10 27.80 -2.69
N ASP A 27 -9.68 27.99 -3.94
CA ASP A 27 -9.58 26.93 -4.94
C ASP A 27 -8.60 25.82 -4.49
N LYS A 28 -7.47 26.21 -3.89
CA LYS A 28 -6.51 25.25 -3.28
C LYS A 28 -7.15 24.47 -2.12
N LEU A 29 -7.92 25.13 -1.25
CA LEU A 29 -8.61 24.47 -0.15
C LEU A 29 -9.69 23.49 -0.66
N ILE A 30 -10.48 23.91 -1.65
CA ILE A 30 -11.52 23.07 -2.27
C ILE A 30 -10.89 21.84 -2.91
N LYS A 31 -9.83 21.98 -3.71
CA LYS A 31 -9.10 20.84 -4.29
C LYS A 31 -8.58 19.89 -3.21
N GLY A 32 -7.98 20.42 -2.14
CA GLY A 32 -7.50 19.60 -1.02
C GLY A 32 -8.62 18.85 -0.29
N LEU A 33 -9.79 19.46 -0.15
CA LEU A 33 -10.98 18.83 0.45
C LEU A 33 -11.61 17.79 -0.48
N GLN A 34 -11.63 18.03 -1.79
CA GLN A 34 -12.10 17.07 -2.78
C GLN A 34 -11.22 15.82 -2.78
N ILE A 35 -9.89 15.96 -2.79
CA ILE A 35 -8.96 14.84 -2.66
C ILE A 35 -9.20 14.10 -1.34
N TYR A 36 -9.34 14.84 -0.23
CA TYR A 36 -9.64 14.23 1.07
C TYR A 36 -10.97 13.45 1.08
N LEU A 37 -12.00 13.94 0.38
CA LEU A 37 -13.30 13.27 0.25
C LEU A 37 -13.20 12.05 -0.67
N GLU A 38 -12.49 12.15 -1.79
CA GLU A 38 -12.21 11.02 -2.68
C GLU A 38 -11.43 9.91 -1.95
N ASP A 39 -10.40 10.27 -1.18
CA ASP A 39 -9.64 9.31 -0.37
C ASP A 39 -10.52 8.69 0.73
N LYS A 40 -11.35 9.49 1.40
CA LYS A 40 -12.36 8.99 2.36
C LYS A 40 -13.40 8.07 1.75
N GLN A 41 -13.76 8.28 0.48
CA GLN A 41 -14.71 7.43 -0.24
C GLN A 41 -14.03 6.17 -0.79
N LYS A 42 -12.78 6.25 -1.26
CA LYS A 42 -11.95 5.07 -1.60
C LYS A 42 -11.68 4.18 -0.38
N ASP A 43 -11.57 4.76 0.80
CA ASP A 43 -11.46 4.02 2.09
C ASP A 43 -12.75 3.31 2.50
N LYS A 44 -13.89 3.61 1.88
CA LYS A 44 -15.15 2.85 2.07
C LYS A 44 -15.27 1.71 1.07
N VAL A 45 -14.20 0.95 0.87
CA VAL A 45 -14.37 -0.43 0.42
C VAL A 45 -15.25 -1.10 1.46
N ASP A 46 -16.41 -1.58 1.05
CA ASP A 46 -17.27 -2.30 1.98
C ASP A 46 -16.61 -3.64 2.30
N ILE A 47 -15.78 -3.63 3.35
CA ILE A 47 -15.10 -4.79 3.89
C ILE A 47 -16.12 -5.89 4.21
N ARG A 48 -17.39 -5.57 4.48
CA ARG A 48 -18.45 -6.56 4.67
C ARG A 48 -18.72 -7.36 3.40
N HIS A 49 -18.79 -6.70 2.24
CA HIS A 49 -18.96 -7.38 0.96
C HIS A 49 -17.73 -8.23 0.61
N LEU A 50 -16.52 -7.71 0.87
CA LEU A 50 -15.29 -8.45 0.64
C LEU A 50 -15.15 -9.65 1.59
N MET A 51 -15.58 -9.50 2.84
CA MET A 51 -15.65 -10.57 3.81
C MET A 51 -16.68 -11.64 3.38
N GLY A 52 -17.85 -11.21 2.90
CA GLY A 52 -18.87 -12.12 2.35
C GLY A 52 -18.36 -12.91 1.15
N TRP A 53 -17.68 -12.25 0.21
CA TRP A 53 -17.02 -12.92 -0.92
C TRP A 53 -15.99 -13.95 -0.43
N TYR A 54 -15.10 -13.57 0.50
CA TYR A 54 -14.08 -14.46 1.03
C TYR A 54 -14.67 -15.69 1.72
N LEU A 55 -15.70 -15.50 2.55
CA LEU A 55 -16.36 -16.60 3.23
C LEU A 55 -17.07 -17.54 2.25
N ASN A 56 -17.75 -16.99 1.23
CA ASN A 56 -18.40 -17.76 0.18
C ASN A 56 -17.38 -18.59 -0.62
N LEU A 57 -16.19 -18.05 -0.90
CA LEU A 57 -15.12 -18.75 -1.61
C LEU A 57 -14.63 -20.02 -0.88
N TRP A 58 -14.86 -20.09 0.42
CA TRP A 58 -14.53 -21.21 1.31
C TRP A 58 -15.77 -21.96 1.84
N ASN A 59 -16.95 -21.78 1.24
CA ASN A 59 -18.20 -22.39 1.72
C ASN A 59 -18.48 -22.14 3.22
N ASN A 60 -18.15 -20.93 3.70
CA ASN A 60 -18.21 -20.53 5.12
C ASN A 60 -17.30 -21.32 6.07
N GLU A 61 -16.35 -22.08 5.54
CA GLU A 61 -15.31 -22.80 6.29
C GLU A 61 -13.91 -22.32 5.91
N PRO A 62 -13.57 -21.05 6.22
CA PRO A 62 -12.26 -20.52 5.90
C PRO A 62 -11.17 -21.20 6.75
N PRO A 63 -9.93 -21.33 6.23
CA PRO A 63 -8.81 -21.91 6.96
C PRO A 63 -8.53 -21.28 8.33
N GLU A 64 -8.80 -19.97 8.47
CA GLU A 64 -8.62 -19.23 9.73
C GLU A 64 -9.52 -19.75 10.86
N LYS A 65 -10.65 -20.40 10.56
CA LYS A 65 -11.58 -20.96 11.54
C LYS A 65 -10.91 -22.04 12.41
N LEU A 66 -9.96 -22.78 11.83
CA LEU A 66 -9.17 -23.78 12.55
C LEU A 66 -8.12 -23.17 13.48
N MET A 67 -7.69 -21.93 13.21
CA MET A 67 -6.63 -21.27 13.97
C MET A 67 -7.15 -20.41 15.12
N SER A 68 -8.40 -19.91 15.05
CA SER A 68 -8.94 -19.04 16.09
C SER A 68 -10.47 -19.00 16.12
N VAL A 69 -11.04 -18.92 17.31
CA VAL A 69 -12.47 -18.62 17.54
C VAL A 69 -12.84 -17.23 17.02
N LYS A 70 -11.88 -16.29 16.96
CA LYS A 70 -12.06 -14.92 16.44
C LYS A 70 -11.63 -14.77 14.98
N TYR A 71 -11.73 -15.83 14.18
CA TYR A 71 -11.27 -15.86 12.79
C TYR A 71 -11.85 -14.74 11.92
N GLN A 72 -13.10 -14.32 12.14
CA GLN A 72 -13.71 -13.21 11.40
C GLN A 72 -12.96 -11.89 11.59
N ALA A 73 -12.47 -11.61 12.80
CA ALA A 73 -11.69 -10.40 13.07
C ALA A 73 -10.31 -10.45 12.39
N ILE A 74 -9.69 -11.64 12.35
CA ILE A 74 -8.42 -11.87 11.65
C ILE A 74 -8.59 -11.65 10.15
N ILE A 75 -9.65 -12.23 9.56
CA ILE A 75 -9.98 -12.06 8.15
C ILE A 75 -10.22 -10.58 7.82
N GLY A 76 -11.07 -9.90 8.61
CA GLY A 76 -11.37 -8.49 8.41
C GLY A 76 -10.13 -7.60 8.49
N LYS A 77 -9.22 -7.87 9.43
CA LYS A 77 -7.94 -7.17 9.55
C LYS A 77 -7.10 -7.33 8.27
N HIS A 78 -6.88 -8.56 7.83
CA HIS A 78 -6.04 -8.82 6.66
C HIS A 78 -6.67 -8.33 5.36
N LEU A 79 -7.99 -8.44 5.18
CA LEU A 79 -8.67 -7.85 4.03
C LEU A 79 -8.52 -6.34 3.98
N LYS A 80 -8.62 -5.65 5.12
CA LYS A 80 -8.41 -4.20 5.20
C LYS A 80 -6.98 -3.81 4.85
N GLU A 81 -5.99 -4.56 5.33
CA GLU A 81 -4.58 -4.35 4.97
C GLU A 81 -4.34 -4.58 3.47
N LEU A 82 -4.86 -5.67 2.91
CA LEU A 82 -4.72 -5.99 1.49
C LEU A 82 -5.37 -4.94 0.59
N VAL A 83 -6.56 -4.45 0.94
CA VAL A 83 -7.20 -3.35 0.22
C VAL A 83 -6.30 -2.13 0.15
N LYS A 84 -5.70 -1.72 1.28
CA LYS A 84 -4.74 -0.61 1.30
C LYS A 84 -3.52 -0.88 0.40
N ILE A 85 -2.97 -2.09 0.45
CA ILE A 85 -1.82 -2.50 -0.38
C ILE A 85 -2.15 -2.48 -1.88
N TYR A 86 -3.37 -2.84 -2.27
CA TYR A 86 -3.77 -2.79 -3.67
C TYR A 86 -4.03 -1.35 -4.11
N GLN A 87 -4.72 -0.56 -3.30
CA GLN A 87 -5.00 0.85 -3.57
C GLN A 87 -3.72 1.68 -3.71
N GLN A 88 -2.72 1.52 -2.83
CA GLN A 88 -1.44 2.23 -2.93
C GLN A 88 -0.67 1.91 -4.22
N ASN A 89 -0.93 0.74 -4.81
CA ASN A 89 -0.29 0.28 -6.04
C ASN A 89 -1.14 0.54 -7.30
N ASN A 90 -2.21 1.33 -7.18
CA ASN A 90 -3.21 1.60 -8.22
C ASN A 90 -3.86 0.33 -8.78
N GLU A 91 -4.07 -0.69 -7.94
CA GLU A 91 -4.82 -1.89 -8.29
C GLU A 91 -6.20 -1.91 -7.64
N SER A 92 -7.17 -2.46 -8.38
CA SER A 92 -8.55 -2.55 -7.94
C SER A 92 -8.78 -3.73 -6.99
N ILE A 93 -9.89 -3.69 -6.25
CA ILE A 93 -10.34 -4.82 -5.43
C ILE A 93 -10.59 -6.06 -6.28
N GLU A 94 -11.02 -5.90 -7.53
CA GLU A 94 -11.24 -7.05 -8.42
C GLU A 94 -9.94 -7.73 -8.81
N GLN A 95 -8.85 -6.97 -8.91
CA GLN A 95 -7.52 -7.55 -9.07
C GLN A 95 -7.07 -8.32 -7.82
N LEU A 96 -7.38 -7.81 -6.62
CA LEU A 96 -7.15 -8.52 -5.35
C LEU A 96 -7.90 -9.86 -5.34
N LYS A 97 -9.20 -9.86 -5.68
CA LYS A 97 -9.99 -11.10 -5.73
C LYS A 97 -9.42 -12.11 -6.71
N LYS A 98 -9.06 -11.65 -7.92
CA LYS A 98 -8.47 -12.50 -8.97
C LYS A 98 -7.14 -13.10 -8.53
N ASP A 99 -6.26 -12.31 -7.91
CA ASP A 99 -4.97 -12.81 -7.41
C ASP A 99 -5.15 -13.81 -6.27
N TYR A 100 -6.12 -13.57 -5.38
CA TYR A 100 -6.44 -14.51 -4.30
C TYR A 100 -7.03 -15.82 -4.83
N GLU A 101 -7.91 -15.77 -5.82
CA GLU A 101 -8.48 -16.97 -6.45
C GLU A 101 -7.40 -17.78 -7.17
N ASN A 102 -6.48 -17.10 -7.87
CA ASN A 102 -5.30 -17.74 -8.47
C ASN A 102 -4.38 -18.36 -7.42
N PHE A 103 -4.17 -17.68 -6.28
CA PHE A 103 -3.43 -18.22 -5.16
C PHE A 103 -4.12 -19.47 -4.58
N LYS A 104 -5.45 -19.43 -4.40
CA LYS A 104 -6.23 -20.56 -3.90
C LYS A 104 -6.17 -21.76 -4.84
N SER A 105 -6.19 -21.56 -6.16
CA SER A 105 -6.15 -22.65 -7.14
C SER A 105 -4.77 -23.30 -7.29
N THR A 106 -3.70 -22.52 -7.08
CA THR A 106 -2.31 -23.00 -7.19
C THR A 106 -1.82 -23.73 -5.94
N GLN A 107 -2.38 -23.44 -4.76
CA GLN A 107 -1.98 -24.10 -3.51
C GLN A 107 -2.67 -25.47 -3.32
N ARG A 108 -2.09 -26.53 -3.89
CA ARG A 108 -2.61 -27.91 -3.76
C ARG A 108 -2.41 -28.54 -2.37
N LYS A 109 -1.33 -28.23 -1.65
CA LYS A 109 -1.01 -28.79 -0.32
C LYS A 109 -0.21 -27.78 0.52
N GLY A 110 -0.86 -27.14 1.49
CA GLY A 110 -0.21 -26.23 2.45
C GLY A 110 -0.48 -24.74 2.21
N ALA A 111 -0.48 -23.97 3.29
CA ALA A 111 -0.71 -22.51 3.36
C ALA A 111 -2.01 -22.03 2.68
N LYS A 112 -3.16 -22.40 3.26
CA LYS A 112 -4.48 -21.91 2.84
C LYS A 112 -4.91 -20.77 3.75
N GLY A 113 -5.37 -19.65 3.18
CA GLY A 113 -5.95 -18.56 3.95
C GLY A 113 -5.51 -17.16 3.50
N ILE A 114 -6.24 -16.16 3.95
CA ILE A 114 -5.95 -14.74 3.69
C ILE A 114 -4.66 -14.29 4.37
N THR A 115 -4.32 -14.91 5.50
CA THR A 115 -3.10 -14.63 6.25
C THR A 115 -1.85 -15.00 5.43
N GLN A 116 -1.84 -16.21 4.86
CA GLN A 116 -0.73 -16.70 4.05
C GLN A 116 -0.65 -15.98 2.71
N PHE A 117 -1.81 -15.70 2.09
CA PHE A 117 -1.85 -14.87 0.89
C PHE A 117 -1.18 -13.52 1.11
N ARG A 118 -1.50 -12.83 2.21
CA ARG A 118 -0.87 -11.55 2.57
C ARG A 118 0.65 -11.66 2.75
N ALA A 119 1.12 -12.74 3.38
CA ALA A 119 2.55 -12.98 3.56
C ALA A 119 3.30 -13.24 2.23
N LEU A 120 2.66 -13.95 1.30
CA LEU A 120 3.26 -14.34 0.02
C LEU A 120 3.03 -13.31 -1.11
N LEU A 121 2.20 -12.29 -0.87
CA LEU A 121 1.83 -11.28 -1.86
C LEU A 121 3.03 -10.65 -2.59
N PRO A 122 4.12 -10.22 -1.91
CA PRO A 122 5.28 -9.66 -2.60
C PRO A 122 5.93 -10.65 -3.59
N ALA A 123 6.07 -11.92 -3.19
CA ALA A 123 6.63 -12.97 -4.04
C ALA A 123 5.73 -13.28 -5.23
N LEU A 124 4.41 -13.34 -5.02
CA LEU A 124 3.42 -13.53 -6.08
C LEU A 124 3.49 -12.41 -7.12
N LYS A 125 3.62 -11.16 -6.68
CA LYS A 125 3.67 -9.98 -7.56
C LYS A 125 4.99 -9.86 -8.30
N LYS A 126 6.11 -10.27 -7.67
CA LYS A 126 7.41 -10.40 -8.33
C LYS A 126 7.35 -11.43 -9.47
N ALA A 127 6.72 -12.59 -9.24
CA ALA A 127 6.54 -13.61 -10.27
C ALA A 127 5.64 -13.16 -11.44
N GLN A 128 4.77 -12.16 -11.23
CA GLN A 128 3.92 -11.58 -12.26
C GLN A 128 4.61 -10.46 -13.08
N ASN A 129 5.94 -10.28 -12.97
CA ASN A 129 6.71 -9.21 -13.62
C ASN A 129 6.13 -7.80 -13.39
N LYS A 130 5.49 -7.55 -12.25
CA LYS A 130 5.06 -6.19 -11.89
C LYS A 130 6.27 -5.42 -11.36
N PRO A 131 6.55 -4.20 -11.84
CA PRO A 131 7.69 -3.39 -11.39
C PRO A 131 7.63 -3.20 -9.87
N GLN A 132 8.78 -3.00 -9.23
CA GLN A 132 8.96 -2.88 -7.76
C GLN A 132 8.02 -1.82 -7.16
N LYS A 133 6.81 -2.29 -6.88
CA LYS A 133 5.72 -1.60 -6.24
C LYS A 133 5.70 -2.13 -4.80
N LYS A 134 5.49 -1.26 -3.81
CA LYS A 134 5.52 -1.65 -2.40
C LYS A 134 4.32 -2.57 -2.10
N TRP A 135 4.52 -3.89 -2.18
CA TRP A 135 3.50 -4.92 -1.93
C TRP A 135 3.41 -5.33 -0.44
N THR A 136 4.01 -4.53 0.43
CA THR A 136 3.97 -4.64 1.88
C THR A 136 3.09 -3.53 2.46
N SER A 137 2.50 -3.75 3.64
CA SER A 137 1.80 -2.68 4.34
C SER A 137 2.81 -1.70 4.93
N PRO A 138 2.53 -0.37 4.97
CA PRO A 138 3.45 0.63 5.53
C PRO A 138 3.97 0.31 6.94
N GLU A 139 3.15 -0.35 7.76
CA GLU A 139 3.48 -0.77 9.13
C GLU A 139 4.42 -2.00 9.21
N ASN A 140 4.58 -2.74 8.11
CA ASN A 140 5.41 -3.95 8.03
C ASN A 140 6.70 -3.75 7.22
N GLU A 141 7.03 -2.51 6.86
CA GLU A 141 8.37 -2.15 6.35
C GLU A 141 9.38 -2.36 7.50
N ARG A 142 9.75 -3.62 7.79
CA ARG A 142 10.99 -3.88 8.54
C ARG A 142 12.13 -3.39 7.67
N GLY A 143 13.05 -2.62 8.26
CA GLY A 143 14.06 -1.80 7.58
C GLY A 143 14.95 -2.46 6.52
N ILE A 144 14.84 -3.76 6.28
CA ILE A 144 15.52 -4.46 5.18
C ILE A 144 15.03 -3.95 3.81
N ASP A 145 13.73 -3.70 3.62
CA ASP A 145 13.21 -3.12 2.37
C ASP A 145 13.64 -1.65 2.20
N TYR A 146 13.93 -0.95 3.30
CA TYR A 146 14.46 0.42 3.28
C TYR A 146 15.91 0.44 2.76
N TYR A 147 16.77 -0.49 3.19
CA TYR A 147 18.16 -0.57 2.71
C TYR A 147 18.26 -1.13 1.29
N LEU A 148 17.44 -2.12 0.91
CA LEU A 148 17.47 -2.67 -0.45
C LEU A 148 17.08 -1.64 -1.52
N ASN A 149 16.14 -0.75 -1.22
CA ASN A 149 15.79 0.35 -2.13
C ASN A 149 16.88 1.45 -2.18
N ALA A 150 17.61 1.68 -1.08
CA ALA A 150 18.74 2.62 -1.07
C ALA A 150 19.90 2.11 -1.93
N VAL A 151 20.22 0.81 -1.85
CA VAL A 151 21.28 0.18 -2.66
C VAL A 151 20.94 0.22 -4.16
N GLN A 152 19.68 0.03 -4.54
CA GLN A 152 19.26 0.13 -5.95
C GLN A 152 19.19 1.58 -6.49
N GLN A 153 19.16 2.60 -5.61
CA GLN A 153 19.28 4.00 -6.01
C GLN A 153 20.74 4.46 -6.11
N GLU A 154 21.68 3.80 -5.41
CA GLU A 154 23.11 4.12 -5.47
C GLU A 154 23.86 3.46 -6.64
N GLU A 155 23.30 2.45 -7.30
CA GLU A 155 23.90 1.82 -8.50
C GLU A 155 23.90 2.71 -9.76
N ASP A 156 23.30 3.90 -9.73
CA ASP A 156 23.32 4.89 -10.82
C ASP A 156 24.40 5.99 -10.65
N LEU A 157 25.32 5.82 -9.69
CA LEU A 157 26.53 6.64 -9.61
C LEU A 157 27.70 5.86 -10.23
N SER A 158 27.89 6.13 -11.52
CA SER A 158 29.06 5.75 -12.30
C SER A 158 30.35 6.06 -11.52
N ILE A 159 31.08 5.00 -11.13
CA ILE A 159 32.44 5.12 -10.62
C ILE A 159 33.29 5.66 -11.78
N PRO A 160 33.87 6.86 -11.70
CA PRO A 160 34.88 7.26 -12.66
C PRO A 160 36.08 6.35 -12.40
N ASN A 161 36.53 5.66 -13.45
CA ASN A 161 37.74 4.85 -13.44
C ASN A 161 38.94 5.78 -13.17
N ALA A 162 39.25 6.03 -11.90
CA ALA A 162 40.48 6.69 -11.48
C ALA A 162 41.57 5.61 -11.45
N SER A 163 42.24 5.49 -12.58
CA SER A 163 43.61 5.01 -12.65
C SER A 163 44.47 5.86 -11.74
N ASP A 164 45.09 5.25 -10.73
CA ASP A 164 46.25 5.81 -10.05
C ASP A 164 47.27 4.69 -9.80
N ASP A 165 48.41 4.86 -10.47
CA ASP A 165 49.68 4.20 -10.26
C ASP A 165 50.18 4.47 -8.84
N GLU A 166 50.59 3.44 -8.10
CA GLU A 166 51.47 3.61 -6.93
C GLU A 166 52.60 2.57 -6.98
N ASP A 167 53.80 3.08 -7.21
CA ASP A 167 55.10 2.43 -7.12
C ASP A 167 55.31 1.77 -5.74
N VAL A 168 55.63 0.48 -5.73
CA VAL A 168 56.02 -0.26 -4.52
C VAL A 168 57.55 -0.18 -4.35
N PRO A 169 58.08 0.36 -3.23
CA PRO A 169 59.50 0.20 -2.92
C PRO A 169 59.74 -1.19 -2.32
N ASN A 170 60.59 -1.98 -2.98
CA ASN A 170 61.08 -3.26 -2.49
C ASN A 170 61.92 -3.09 -1.22
N PHE A 171 61.59 -3.86 -0.18
CA PHE A 171 62.49 -4.20 0.94
C PHE A 171 62.99 -5.63 0.79
#